data_AF-A0A7W5T828-F1
#
_entry.id   AF-A0A7W5T828-F1
#
_cell.length_a   1.000
_cell.length_b   1.000
_cell.length_c   1.000
_cell.angle_alpha   90.00
_cell.angle_beta   90.00
_cell.angle_gamma   90.00
#
_symmetry.space_group_name_H-M   'P 1'
#
loop_
_entity.id
_entity.type
_entity.pdbx_description
1 polymer ?
#
loop_
_entity_poly.entity_id
_entity_poly.type
_entity_poly.pdbx_seq_one_letter_code
_entity_poly.pdbx_strand_id
1 'polypeptide(L)'
;MRFAEYWHKAADRLIHDKSIETPVSFIVHSRREVNTNLEEGRYFFFDIRKEGIVLSELDDELLAEPQPLAVADRLRLAEEHFELKFSEATVILETAKFQLGRSERTPDAWTNWAAFSLHQSFEQAYSCVLLTLTNYGRLPQHQILPLTR
;
A
#
# COMPACT_ATOMS: atom_id res chain seq x y z
N MET A 1 -17.45 -15.01 4.31
CA MET A 1 -17.04 -15.05 5.73
C MET A 1 -15.55 -15.39 5.80
N ARG A 2 -14.75 -14.37 6.13
CA ARG A 2 -13.44 -14.36 6.82
C ARG A 2 -12.30 -15.27 6.31
N PHE A 3 -11.84 -15.03 5.07
CA PHE A 3 -10.53 -15.49 4.60
C PHE A 3 -9.38 -14.99 5.52
N ALA A 4 -9.52 -13.77 6.05
CA ALA A 4 -8.57 -13.16 6.98
C ALA A 4 -8.44 -13.87 8.34
N GLU A 5 -9.48 -14.54 8.86
CA GLU A 5 -9.39 -15.18 10.18
C GLU A 5 -8.57 -16.46 10.19
N TYR A 6 -8.56 -17.21 9.08
CA TYR A 6 -7.79 -18.45 8.99
C TYR A 6 -6.28 -18.19 9.03
N TRP A 7 -5.84 -17.07 8.47
CA TRP A 7 -4.43 -16.72 8.35
C TRP A 7 -3.91 -15.85 9.49
N HIS A 8 -4.78 -15.21 10.26
CA HIS A 8 -4.36 -14.36 11.37
C HIS A 8 -3.49 -15.09 12.40
N LYS A 9 -3.85 -16.34 12.73
CA LYS A 9 -3.03 -17.18 13.64
C LYS A 9 -1.67 -17.55 13.06
N ALA A 10 -1.58 -17.70 11.74
CA ALA A 10 -0.31 -17.98 11.06
C ALA A 10 0.57 -16.73 11.02
N ALA A 11 -0.02 -15.55 10.76
CA ALA A 11 0.67 -14.26 10.77
C ALA A 11 1.24 -13.95 12.15
N ASP A 12 0.43 -14.12 13.19
CA ASP A 12 0.82 -13.89 14.57
C ASP A 12 1.98 -14.80 15.01
N ARG A 13 1.92 -16.10 14.66
CA ARG A 13 3.02 -17.03 14.93
C ARG A 13 4.31 -16.64 14.24
N LEU A 14 4.24 -16.19 12.99
CA LEU A 14 5.41 -15.84 12.20
C LEU A 14 6.10 -14.58 12.73
N ILE A 15 5.34 -13.58 13.18
CA ILE A 15 5.86 -12.34 13.78
C ILE A 15 6.55 -12.62 15.12
N HIS A 16 6.06 -13.61 15.87
CA HIS A 16 6.56 -13.94 17.21
C HIS A 16 7.57 -15.10 17.23
N ASP A 17 7.93 -15.66 16.07
CA ASP A 17 8.91 -16.73 15.97
C ASP A 17 10.33 -16.17 16.14
N LYS A 18 10.96 -16.50 17.27
CA LYS A 18 12.32 -16.06 17.62
C LYS A 18 13.42 -16.69 16.77
N SER A 19 13.10 -17.73 15.99
CA SER A 19 14.04 -18.34 15.04
C SER A 19 14.24 -17.49 13.78
N ILE A 20 13.33 -16.54 13.53
CA ILE A 20 13.38 -15.63 12.40
C ILE A 20 13.95 -14.29 12.87
N GLU A 21 15.21 -14.02 12.54
CA GLU A 21 15.87 -12.77 12.93
C GLU A 21 15.28 -11.54 12.20
N THR A 22 14.87 -11.71 10.95
CA THR A 22 14.30 -10.63 10.12
C THR A 22 12.79 -10.75 10.07
N PRO A 23 12.01 -9.79 10.60
CA PRO A 23 10.55 -9.84 10.54
C PRO A 23 10.06 -10.03 9.10
N VAL A 24 9.32 -11.11 8.85
CA VAL A 24 8.71 -11.42 7.55
C VAL A 24 7.20 -11.22 7.63
N SER A 25 6.63 -10.73 6.54
CA SER A 25 5.18 -10.63 6.35
C SER A 25 4.79 -11.50 5.17
N PHE A 26 3.67 -12.19 5.28
CA PHE A 26 3.08 -12.90 4.14
C PHE A 26 1.77 -12.25 3.74
N ILE A 27 1.49 -12.32 2.45
CA ILE A 27 0.26 -11.83 1.86
C ILE A 27 -0.44 -13.03 1.24
N VAL A 28 -1.75 -13.12 1.45
CA VAL A 28 -2.54 -14.25 0.95
C VAL A 28 -3.48 -13.73 -0.11
N HIS A 29 -3.40 -14.33 -1.30
CA HIS A 29 -4.32 -14.09 -2.40
C HIS A 29 -4.87 -15.43 -2.90
N SER A 30 -6.11 -15.43 -3.35
CA SER A 30 -6.61 -16.55 -4.15
C SER A 30 -5.95 -16.55 -5.52
N ARG A 31 -5.80 -17.72 -6.14
CA ARG A 31 -5.24 -17.84 -7.49
C ARG A 31 -5.99 -17.01 -8.52
N ARG A 32 -7.32 -16.93 -8.40
CA ARG A 32 -8.16 -16.07 -9.25
C ARG A 32 -7.78 -14.60 -9.12
N GLU A 33 -7.58 -14.10 -7.90
CA GLU A 33 -7.14 -12.71 -7.68
C GLU A 33 -5.75 -12.48 -8.27
N VAL A 34 -4.81 -13.40 -8.07
CA VAL A 34 -3.47 -13.30 -8.65
C VAL A 34 -3.55 -13.21 -10.17
N ASN A 35 -4.30 -14.10 -10.82
CA ASN A 35 -4.46 -14.10 -12.28
C ASN A 35 -5.12 -12.81 -12.80
N THR A 36 -6.20 -12.33 -12.17
CA THR A 36 -6.82 -11.06 -12.56
C THR A 36 -5.86 -9.89 -12.41
N ASN A 37 -5.07 -9.83 -11.33
CA ASN A 37 -4.11 -8.75 -11.14
C ASN A 37 -2.91 -8.83 -12.11
N LEU A 38 -2.51 -10.05 -12.52
CA LEU A 38 -1.50 -10.26 -13.56
C LEU A 38 -2.00 -9.82 -14.94
N GLU A 39 -3.27 -10.09 -15.25
CA GLU A 39 -3.95 -9.63 -16.48
C GLU A 39 -4.11 -8.10 -16.49
N GLU A 40 -4.45 -7.50 -15.34
CA GLU A 40 -4.53 -6.04 -15.15
C GLU A 40 -3.15 -5.36 -15.09
N GLY A 41 -2.06 -6.13 -15.11
CA GLY A 41 -0.69 -5.60 -15.11
C GLY A 41 -0.32 -4.83 -13.83
N ARG A 42 -0.84 -5.26 -12.68
CA ARG A 42 -0.47 -4.70 -11.37
C ARG A 42 0.99 -5.07 -11.06
N TYR A 43 1.84 -4.05 -10.91
CA TYR A 43 3.29 -4.24 -10.81
C TYR A 43 3.71 -5.15 -9.65
N PHE A 44 3.01 -5.11 -8.51
CA PHE A 44 3.27 -6.03 -7.40
C PHE A 44 3.22 -7.51 -7.82
N PHE A 45 2.22 -7.92 -8.58
CA PHE A 45 2.08 -9.31 -9.03
C PHE A 45 3.00 -9.63 -10.20
N PHE A 46 3.26 -8.65 -11.06
CA PHE A 46 4.25 -8.76 -12.12
C PHE A 46 5.64 -9.07 -11.56
N ASP A 47 6.09 -8.31 -10.56
CA ASP A 47 7.40 -8.49 -9.93
C ASP A 47 7.48 -9.83 -9.17
N ILE A 48 6.41 -10.24 -8.46
CA ILE A 48 6.36 -11.58 -7.84
C ILE A 48 6.50 -12.68 -8.89
N ARG A 49 5.82 -12.59 -10.03
CA ARG A 49 5.88 -13.65 -11.05
C ARG A 49 7.22 -13.68 -11.78
N LYS A 50 7.89 -12.53 -11.91
CA LYS A 50 9.16 -12.38 -12.63
C LYS A 50 10.40 -12.65 -11.75
N GLU A 51 10.39 -12.15 -10.52
CA GLU A 51 11.52 -12.19 -9.58
C GLU A 51 11.31 -13.15 -8.41
N GLY A 52 10.07 -13.58 -8.17
CA GLY A 52 9.72 -14.48 -7.09
C GLY A 52 10.28 -15.89 -7.29
N ILE A 53 10.58 -16.53 -6.16
CA ILE A 53 11.04 -17.92 -6.10
C ILE A 53 9.89 -18.76 -5.57
N VAL A 54 9.52 -19.79 -6.33
CA VAL A 54 8.51 -20.76 -5.89
C VAL A 54 9.09 -21.62 -4.77
N LEU A 55 8.42 -21.63 -3.62
CA LEU A 55 8.82 -22.43 -2.46
C LEU A 55 8.09 -23.79 -2.39
N SER A 56 6.83 -23.83 -2.84
CA SER A 56 6.01 -25.03 -2.84
C SER A 56 4.81 -24.85 -3.79
N GLU A 57 4.45 -25.91 -4.51
CA GLU A 57 3.24 -26.01 -5.34
C GLU A 57 2.40 -27.20 -4.87
N LEU A 58 1.08 -27.01 -4.79
CA LEU A 58 0.13 -28.06 -4.37
C LEU A 58 -0.65 -28.63 -5.57
N ASP A 59 -0.72 -27.90 -6.67
CA ASP A 59 -1.40 -28.21 -7.92
C ASP A 59 -0.54 -27.84 -9.14
N ASP A 60 -0.75 -28.51 -10.27
CA ASP A 60 -0.01 -28.29 -11.53
C ASP A 60 -0.56 -27.11 -12.36
N GLU A 61 -1.43 -26.27 -11.80
CA GLU A 61 -2.11 -25.21 -12.54
C GLU A 61 -1.31 -23.91 -12.52
N LEU A 62 -0.78 -23.53 -13.69
CA LEU A 62 0.12 -22.39 -13.82
C LEU A 62 -0.57 -21.04 -13.56
N LEU A 63 0.17 -20.09 -12.97
CA LEU A 63 -0.20 -18.68 -12.93
C LEU A 63 -0.16 -18.09 -14.34
N ALA A 64 -1.02 -17.10 -14.60
CA ALA A 64 -1.03 -16.40 -15.88
C ALA A 64 0.34 -15.77 -16.19
N GLU A 65 0.75 -15.79 -17.46
CA GLU A 65 1.94 -15.05 -17.87
C GLU A 65 1.67 -13.55 -17.82
N PRO A 66 2.57 -12.76 -17.20
CA PRO A 66 2.36 -11.34 -17.08
C PRO A 66 2.43 -10.68 -18.45
N GLN A 67 1.34 -10.00 -18.84
CA GLN A 67 1.30 -9.19 -20.06
C GLN A 67 1.70 -7.76 -19.69
N PRO A 68 2.77 -7.19 -20.29
CA PRO A 68 3.09 -5.79 -20.05
C PRO A 68 1.95 -4.91 -20.56
N LEU A 69 1.43 -4.04 -19.68
CA LEU A 69 0.43 -3.06 -20.07
C LEU A 69 0.94 -2.21 -21.24
N ALA A 70 0.06 -1.95 -22.20
CA ALA A 70 0.35 -1.02 -23.28
C ALA A 70 0.76 0.34 -22.70
N VAL A 71 1.65 1.07 -23.39
CA VAL A 71 2.12 2.40 -22.95
C VAL A 71 0.95 3.34 -22.66
N ALA A 72 -0.11 3.29 -23.47
CA ALA A 72 -1.31 4.09 -23.29
C ALA A 72 -2.09 3.74 -22.01
N ASP A 73 -2.23 2.46 -21.68
CA ASP A 73 -2.92 2.02 -20.46
C ASP A 73 -2.14 2.37 -19.20
N ARG A 74 -0.80 2.29 -19.24
CA ARG A 74 0.05 2.74 -18.14
C ARG A 74 -0.08 4.24 -17.87
N LEU A 75 -0.13 5.04 -18.94
CA LEU A 75 -0.34 6.49 -18.81
C LEU A 75 -1.71 6.79 -18.20
N ARG A 76 -2.78 6.18 -18.73
CA ARG A 76 -4.15 6.37 -18.23
C ARG A 76 -4.26 6.02 -16.74
N LEU A 77 -3.72 4.86 -16.34
CA LEU A 77 -3.74 4.44 -14.93
C LEU A 77 -2.95 5.39 -14.03
N ALA A 78 -1.79 5.88 -14.49
CA ALA A 78 -0.98 6.84 -13.73
C ALA A 78 -1.71 8.18 -13.54
N GLU A 79 -2.39 8.66 -14.57
CA GLU A 79 -3.24 9.86 -14.53
C GLU A 79 -4.41 9.67 -13.56
N GLU A 80 -5.15 8.56 -13.65
CA GLU A 80 -6.25 8.23 -12.74
C GLU A 80 -5.79 8.16 -11.28
N HIS A 81 -4.64 7.54 -11.01
CA HIS A 81 -4.04 7.50 -9.68
C HIS A 81 -3.63 8.87 -9.18
N PHE A 82 -3.02 9.68 -10.04
CA PHE A 82 -2.60 11.03 -9.69
C PHE A 82 -3.81 11.90 -9.33
N GLU A 83 -4.81 11.97 -10.20
CA GLU A 83 -6.00 12.82 -10.01
C GLU A 83 -6.73 12.47 -8.71
N LEU A 84 -6.94 11.18 -8.46
CA LEU A 84 -7.62 10.72 -7.24
C LEU A 84 -6.80 11.07 -5.98
N LYS A 85 -5.51 10.68 -5.94
CA LYS A 85 -4.73 10.78 -4.70
C LYS A 85 -4.24 12.20 -4.42
N PHE A 86 -3.93 12.96 -5.46
CA PHE A 86 -3.50 14.35 -5.33
C PHE A 86 -4.66 15.24 -4.84
N SER A 87 -5.87 15.04 -5.35
CA SER A 87 -7.04 15.77 -4.88
C SER A 87 -7.34 15.47 -3.41
N GLU A 88 -7.30 14.20 -2.99
CA GLU A 88 -7.43 13.81 -1.58
C GLU A 88 -6.37 14.47 -0.69
N ALA A 89 -5.09 14.40 -1.08
CA ALA A 89 -4.00 15.01 -0.31
C ALA A 89 -4.16 16.52 -0.15
N THR A 90 -4.66 17.20 -1.18
CA THR A 90 -4.91 18.64 -1.21
C THR A 90 -6.03 19.03 -0.24
N VAL A 91 -7.16 18.32 -0.26
CA VAL A 91 -8.28 18.57 0.67
C VAL A 91 -7.86 18.38 2.13
N ILE A 92 -7.05 17.35 2.42
CA ILE A 92 -6.54 17.12 3.78
C ILE A 92 -5.57 18.24 4.19
N LEU A 93 -4.75 18.75 3.27
CA LEU A 93 -3.87 19.90 3.54
C LEU A 93 -4.67 21.16 3.88
N GLU A 94 -5.74 21.44 3.13
CA GLU A 94 -6.64 22.55 3.41
C GLU A 94 -7.30 22.40 4.79
N THR A 95 -7.71 21.17 5.13
CA THR A 95 -8.25 20.84 6.45
C THR A 95 -7.24 21.13 7.57
N ALA A 96 -5.97 20.75 7.38
CA ALA A 96 -4.90 21.02 8.33
C ALA A 96 -4.68 22.53 8.52
N LYS A 97 -4.69 23.31 7.43
CA LYS A 97 -4.58 24.78 7.47
C LYS A 97 -5.77 25.42 8.19
N PHE A 98 -6.98 24.92 7.94
CA PHE A 98 -8.19 25.39 8.61
C PHE A 98 -8.12 25.14 10.13
N GLN A 99 -7.75 23.93 10.54
CA GLN A 99 -7.59 23.58 11.94
C GLN A 99 -6.55 24.46 12.63
N LEU A 100 -5.41 24.71 11.97
CA LEU A 100 -4.38 25.59 12.49
C LEU A 100 -4.88 27.04 12.63
N GLY A 101 -5.63 27.55 11.66
CA GLY A 101 -6.22 28.89 11.72
C GLY A 101 -7.29 29.07 12.80
N ARG A 102 -7.85 27.96 13.32
CA ARG A 102 -8.81 27.98 14.44
C ARG A 102 -8.13 27.91 15.82
N SER A 103 -6.83 27.64 15.85
CA SER A 103 -6.06 27.62 17.09
C SER A 103 -6.01 29.01 17.70
N GLU A 104 -6.38 29.10 18.97
CA GLU A 104 -6.34 30.36 19.73
C GLU A 104 -5.07 30.44 20.59
N ARG A 105 -4.45 29.30 20.90
CA ARG A 105 -3.25 29.18 21.73
C ARG A 105 -2.43 27.98 21.31
N THR A 106 -1.10 28.10 21.36
CA THR A 106 -0.19 26.97 21.12
C THR A 106 0.44 26.53 22.44
N PRO A 107 0.28 25.26 22.90
CA PRO A 107 -0.50 24.16 22.29
C PRO A 107 -2.00 24.16 22.70
N ASP A 108 -2.87 23.75 21.77
CA ASP A 108 -4.28 23.46 22.00
C ASP A 108 -4.75 22.23 21.19
N ALA A 109 -6.01 21.82 21.38
CA ALA A 109 -6.58 20.68 20.66
C ALA A 109 -6.58 20.89 19.13
N TRP A 110 -6.81 22.13 18.67
CA TRP A 110 -6.79 22.48 17.25
C TRP A 110 -5.41 22.29 16.64
N THR A 111 -4.33 22.69 17.34
CA THR A 111 -2.95 22.49 16.90
C THR A 111 -2.61 21.00 16.78
N ASN A 112 -3.06 20.17 17.72
CA ASN A 112 -2.82 18.72 17.68
C ASN A 112 -3.53 18.06 16.47
N TRP A 113 -4.80 18.42 16.23
CA TRP A 113 -5.54 17.93 15.07
C TRP A 113 -4.96 18.43 13.75
N ALA A 114 -4.51 19.69 13.70
CA ALA A 114 -3.81 20.24 12.54
C ALA A 114 -2.54 19.44 12.20
N ALA A 115 -1.74 19.08 13.20
CA ALA A 115 -0.56 18.24 13.01
C ALA A 115 -0.92 16.84 12.50
N PHE A 116 -1.98 16.22 13.03
CA PHE A 116 -2.46 14.92 12.55
C PHE A 116 -2.93 14.98 11.10
N SER A 117 -3.78 15.95 10.74
CA SER A 117 -4.24 16.12 9.36
C SER A 117 -3.08 16.44 8.41
N LEU A 118 -2.09 17.24 8.84
CA LEU A 118 -0.89 17.50 8.03
C LEU A 118 -0.11 16.21 7.75
N HIS A 119 0.07 15.36 8.77
CA HIS A 119 0.71 14.06 8.60
C HIS A 119 -0.06 13.18 7.60
N GLN A 120 -1.39 13.11 7.72
CA GLN A 120 -2.23 12.35 6.78
C GLN A 120 -2.15 12.89 5.34
N SER A 121 -2.11 14.21 5.16
CA SER A 121 -1.91 14.83 3.84
C SER A 121 -0.57 14.40 3.22
N PHE A 122 0.50 14.41 4.01
CA PHE A 122 1.81 13.96 3.56
C PHE A 122 1.81 12.47 3.16
N GLU A 123 1.18 11.61 3.97
CA GLU A 123 1.06 10.18 3.65
C GLU A 123 0.30 9.93 2.34
N GLN A 124 -0.78 10.68 2.09
CA GLN A 124 -1.51 10.59 0.82
C GLN A 124 -0.69 11.13 -0.35
N ALA A 125 0.01 12.25 -0.19
CA ALA A 125 0.87 12.81 -1.23
C ALA A 125 2.01 11.85 -1.60
N TYR A 126 2.65 11.22 -0.60
CA TYR A 126 3.67 10.21 -0.84
C TYR A 126 3.11 8.97 -1.56
N SER A 127 1.93 8.51 -1.15
CA SER A 127 1.26 7.38 -1.78
C SER A 127 0.86 7.70 -3.23
N CYS A 128 0.48 8.95 -3.51
CA CYS A 128 0.22 9.46 -4.87
C CYS A 128 1.45 9.29 -5.76
N VAL A 129 2.61 9.79 -5.32
CA VAL A 129 3.87 9.68 -6.07
C VAL A 129 4.22 8.22 -6.34
N LEU A 130 4.09 7.34 -5.35
CA LEU A 130 4.40 5.93 -5.53
C LEU A 130 3.46 5.26 -6.54
N LEU A 131 2.14 5.47 -6.41
CA LEU A 131 1.14 4.91 -7.32
C LEU A 131 1.30 5.43 -8.75
N THR A 132 1.54 6.73 -8.94
CA THR A 132 1.70 7.32 -10.27
C THR A 132 2.99 6.86 -10.96
N LEU A 133 4.10 6.76 -10.23
CA LEU A 133 5.41 6.43 -10.83
C LEU A 133 5.66 4.94 -10.98
N THR A 134 5.10 4.13 -10.08
CA THR A 134 5.42 2.69 -10.01
C THR A 134 4.21 1.80 -10.13
N ASN A 135 2.99 2.36 -10.14
CA ASN A 135 1.73 1.61 -10.04
C ASN A 135 1.76 0.59 -8.86
N TYR A 136 2.57 0.90 -7.84
CA TYR A 136 2.72 0.12 -6.64
C TYR A 136 1.91 0.77 -5.53
N GLY A 137 0.83 0.09 -5.12
CA GLY A 137 0.10 0.48 -3.93
C GLY A 137 0.90 0.15 -2.67
N ARG A 138 0.86 1.06 -1.69
CA ARG A 138 1.44 0.78 -0.36
C ARG A 138 0.93 -0.56 0.17
N LEU A 139 1.85 -1.36 0.71
CA LEU A 139 1.55 -2.49 1.60
C LEU A 139 0.68 -2.00 2.79
N PRO A 140 -0.10 -2.90 3.43
CA PRO A 140 -1.08 -2.53 4.45
C PRO A 140 -0.48 -1.66 5.57
N GLN A 141 -1.26 -0.67 6.01
CA GLN A 141 -0.92 0.40 6.96
C GLN A 141 -0.32 -0.04 8.30
N HIS A 142 0.41 0.92 8.91
CA HIS A 142 0.85 1.02 10.31
C HIS A 142 2.27 0.62 10.71
N GLN A 143 3.27 0.77 9.84
CA GLN A 143 4.64 1.01 10.31
C GLN A 143 5.24 2.21 9.58
N ILE A 144 5.19 3.37 10.24
CA ILE A 144 6.22 4.37 10.01
C ILE A 144 7.49 3.73 10.58
N LEU A 145 8.33 3.18 9.71
CA LEU A 145 9.67 2.74 10.10
C LEU A 145 10.37 3.93 10.77
N PRO A 146 10.80 3.83 12.03
CA PRO A 146 11.62 4.87 12.62
C PRO A 146 12.95 4.88 11.86
N LEU A 147 13.20 5.96 11.12
CA LEU A 147 14.53 6.25 10.60
C LEU A 147 15.41 6.69 11.79
N THR A 148 15.93 5.72 12.52
CA THR A 148 17.07 5.91 13.41
C THR A 148 18.05 4.77 13.19
N ARG A 149 19.31 5.16 13.02
CA ARG A 149 20.51 4.37 12.77
C ARG A 149 20.65 3.14 13.65
#